data_AF-A0A7W9ZZZ6-F1
#
_entry.id   AF-A0A7W9ZZZ6-F1
#
_cell.length_a   1.000
_cell.length_b   1.000
_cell.length_c   1.000
_cell.angle_alpha   90.00
_cell.angle_beta   90.00
_cell.angle_gamma   90.00
#
_symmetry.space_group_name_H-M   'P 1'
#
loop_
_entity.id
_entity.type
_entity.pdbx_description
1 polymer ?
#
loop_
_entity_poly.entity_id
_entity_poly.type
_entity_poly.pdbx_seq_one_letter_code
_entity_poly.pdbx_strand_id
1 'polypeptide(L)'
;MKIRIRGNSLRYRLTKSDVAQLTKEGHLQEEVDFGSQQLYYALQLVDEDKISATFRESTIILFVPKFVIQEFADTDKIGFEGKHGNLSLLVEKDFTCLDNVVEDQSDNYPNPLLAKKI
;
A
#
# COMPACT_ATOMS: atom_id res chain seq x y z
N MET A 1 3.84 -4.56 4.68
CA MET A 1 3.55 -3.43 3.74
C MET A 1 4.81 -2.72 3.27
N LYS A 2 4.80 -2.07 2.08
CA LYS A 2 5.89 -1.16 1.67
C LYS A 2 5.43 0.18 1.10
N ILE A 3 6.25 1.21 1.30
CA ILE A 3 6.07 2.56 0.76
C ILE A 3 7.17 2.91 -0.23
N ARG A 4 6.81 3.53 -1.35
CA ARG A 4 7.71 4.15 -2.32
C ARG A 4 7.39 5.64 -2.42
N ILE A 5 8.43 6.45 -2.28
CA ILE A 5 8.36 7.92 -2.36
C ILE A 5 9.16 8.36 -3.59
N ARG A 6 8.59 9.20 -4.45
CA ARG A 6 9.30 9.80 -5.60
C ARG A 6 8.73 11.18 -5.93
N GLY A 7 9.53 12.22 -5.70
CA GLY A 7 9.03 13.59 -5.84
C GLY A 7 7.80 13.82 -4.96
N ASN A 8 6.78 14.50 -5.48
CA ASN A 8 5.53 14.73 -4.75
C ASN A 8 4.53 13.57 -4.95
N SER A 9 4.97 12.34 -4.68
CA SER A 9 4.13 11.15 -4.85
C SER A 9 4.41 10.08 -3.81
N LEU A 10 3.35 9.53 -3.23
CA LEU A 10 3.39 8.37 -2.34
C LEU A 10 2.74 7.18 -3.04
N ARG A 11 3.38 6.02 -2.92
CA ARG A 11 2.84 4.75 -3.38
C ARG A 11 2.99 3.70 -2.31
N TYR A 12 1.88 3.09 -1.94
CA TYR A 12 1.86 1.95 -1.03
C TYR A 12 1.61 0.67 -1.82
N ARG A 13 2.34 -0.39 -1.47
CA ARG A 13 2.11 -1.73 -2.00
C ARG A 13 1.77 -2.66 -0.85
N LEU A 14 0.70 -3.41 -1.03
CA LEU A 14 0.12 -4.30 -0.02
C LEU A 14 0.26 -5.75 -0.46
N THR A 15 0.85 -6.58 0.39
CA THR A 15 0.85 -8.03 0.22
C THR A 15 -0.55 -8.60 0.49
N LYS A 16 -0.73 -9.93 0.33
CA LYS A 16 -2.02 -10.57 0.67
C LYS A 16 -2.32 -10.44 2.16
N SER A 17 -1.33 -10.64 3.02
CA SER A 17 -1.51 -10.52 4.47
C SER A 17 -1.80 -9.07 4.88
N ASP A 18 -1.17 -8.08 4.23
CA ASP A 18 -1.48 -6.66 4.47
C ASP A 18 -2.96 -6.34 4.19
N VAL A 19 -3.50 -6.81 3.05
CA VAL A 19 -4.91 -6.61 2.68
C VAL A 19 -5.82 -7.32 3.68
N ALA A 20 -5.50 -8.57 4.06
CA ALA A 20 -6.30 -9.32 5.03
C ALA A 20 -6.32 -8.63 6.41
N GLN A 21 -5.18 -8.11 6.87
CA GLN A 21 -5.08 -7.39 8.13
C GLN A 21 -5.87 -6.07 8.08
N LEU A 22 -5.73 -5.28 7.01
CA LEU A 22 -6.49 -4.04 6.82
C LEU A 22 -8.00 -4.29 6.80
N THR A 23 -8.47 -5.35 6.13
CA THR A 23 -9.90 -5.71 6.11
C THR A 23 -10.44 -6.00 7.51
N LYS A 24 -9.62 -6.63 8.37
CA LYS A 24 -10.03 -7.03 9.72
C LYS A 24 -9.91 -5.89 10.73
N GLU A 25 -8.82 -5.13 10.68
CA GLU A 25 -8.42 -4.20 11.75
C GLU A 25 -8.69 -2.74 11.38
N GLY A 26 -8.86 -2.45 10.09
CA GLY A 26 -9.07 -1.09 9.59
C GLY A 26 -7.84 -0.20 9.64
N HIS A 27 -6.69 -0.73 10.08
CA HIS A 27 -5.44 -0.01 10.25
C HIS A 27 -4.26 -0.95 10.03
N LEU A 28 -3.17 -0.44 9.44
CA LEU A 28 -1.91 -1.15 9.29
C LEU A 28 -0.78 -0.13 9.36
N GLN A 29 0.26 -0.42 10.15
CA GLN A 29 1.39 0.45 10.35
C GLN A 29 2.69 -0.34 10.35
N GLU A 30 3.72 0.28 9.78
CA GLU A 30 5.09 -0.19 9.80
C GLU A 30 5.99 0.94 10.32
N GLU A 31 7.19 0.57 10.79
CA GLU A 31 8.17 1.52 11.30
C GLU A 31 9.56 1.30 10.68
N VAL A 32 10.32 2.39 10.59
CA VAL A 32 11.76 2.36 10.31
C VAL A 32 12.47 3.03 11.47
N ASP A 33 13.30 2.26 12.16
CA ASP A 33 14.11 2.74 13.25
C ASP A 33 15.44 3.33 12.75
N PHE A 34 15.66 4.63 12.99
CA PHE A 34 16.92 5.33 12.73
C PHE A 34 17.74 5.57 14.02
N GLY A 35 17.44 4.81 15.08
CA GLY A 35 18.03 4.93 16.41
C GLY A 35 17.40 6.08 17.20
N SER A 36 17.80 7.32 16.90
CA SER A 36 17.30 8.50 17.63
C SER A 36 15.88 8.93 17.27
N GLN A 37 15.40 8.46 16.11
CA GLN A 37 14.12 8.85 15.51
C GLN A 37 13.54 7.68 14.74
N GLN A 38 12.22 7.69 14.61
CA GLN A 38 11.44 6.64 13.98
C GLN A 38 10.62 7.28 12.88
N LEU A 39 10.53 6.60 11.75
CA LEU A 39 9.61 6.92 10.69
C LEU A 39 8.50 5.89 10.69
N TYR A 40 7.27 6.33 10.83
CA TYR A 40 6.10 5.48 10.71
C TYR A 40 5.42 5.73 9.36
N TYR A 41 4.90 4.66 8.77
CA TYR A 41 4.03 4.75 7.62
C TYR A 41 2.85 3.81 7.80
N ALA A 42 1.66 4.32 7.54
CA ALA A 42 0.42 3.65 7.89
C ALA A 42 -0.66 3.81 6.82
N LEU A 43 -1.53 2.80 6.74
CA LEU A 43 -2.83 2.89 6.10
C LEU A 43 -3.91 2.92 7.16
N GLN A 44 -4.89 3.80 6.97
CA GLN A 44 -6.08 3.91 7.81
C GLN A 44 -7.32 3.84 6.92
N LEU A 45 -8.22 2.90 7.21
CA LEU A 45 -9.49 2.83 6.51
C LEU A 45 -10.43 3.92 6.98
N VAL A 46 -11.13 4.51 6.03
CA VAL A 46 -12.08 5.60 6.26
C VAL A 46 -13.34 5.41 5.42
N ASP A 47 -14.42 6.12 5.79
CA ASP A 47 -15.72 6.02 5.11
C ASP A 47 -15.85 6.98 3.92
N GLU A 48 -14.92 7.91 3.75
CA GLU A 48 -14.85 8.81 2.61
C GLU A 48 -14.47 8.08 1.31
N ASP A 49 -14.94 8.60 0.17
CA ASP A 49 -14.73 7.97 -1.14
C ASP A 49 -13.37 8.29 -1.78
N LYS A 50 -12.59 9.19 -1.20
CA LYS A 50 -11.33 9.68 -1.77
C LYS A 50 -10.14 9.31 -0.89
N ILE A 51 -9.07 8.85 -1.54
CA ILE A 51 -7.79 8.66 -0.88
C ILE A 51 -7.17 10.02 -0.51
N SER A 52 -6.64 10.12 0.69
CA SER A 52 -5.93 11.31 1.17
C SER A 52 -4.74 10.93 2.03
N ALA A 53 -3.89 11.90 2.38
CA ALA A 53 -2.72 11.62 3.20
C ALA A 53 -2.36 12.79 4.11
N THR A 54 -1.72 12.49 5.24
CA THR A 54 -1.15 13.47 6.16
C THR A 54 0.24 13.04 6.62
N PHE A 55 1.02 14.00 7.11
CA PHE A 55 2.28 13.76 7.80
C PHE A 55 2.27 14.53 9.12
N ARG A 56 2.29 13.80 10.23
CA ARG A 56 2.30 14.35 11.59
C ARG A 56 3.02 13.39 12.51
N GLU A 57 3.75 13.91 13.51
CA GLU A 57 4.40 13.07 14.54
C GLU A 57 5.23 11.94 13.92
N SER A 58 6.07 12.28 12.93
CA SER A 58 6.90 11.33 12.18
C SER A 58 6.16 10.19 11.48
N THR A 59 4.84 10.33 11.28
CA THR A 59 3.98 9.31 10.69
C THR A 59 3.38 9.81 9.37
N ILE A 60 3.62 9.08 8.28
CA ILE A 60 2.91 9.25 7.02
C ILE A 60 1.67 8.36 7.07
N ILE A 61 0.47 8.95 7.07
CA ILE A 61 -0.79 8.19 7.09
C ILE A 61 -1.48 8.37 5.74
N LEU A 62 -1.78 7.25 5.07
CA LEU A 62 -2.65 7.19 3.91
C LEU A 62 -4.05 6.78 4.37
N PHE A 63 -5.03 7.66 4.15
CA PHE A 63 -6.43 7.36 4.39
C PHE A 63 -7.04 6.74 3.14
N VAL A 64 -7.50 5.49 3.25
CA VAL A 64 -8.00 4.69 2.13
C VAL A 64 -9.49 4.40 2.33
N PRO A 65 -10.35 4.63 1.32
CA PRO A 65 -11.76 4.25 1.40
C PRO A 65 -11.91 2.75 1.67
N LYS A 66 -12.80 2.36 2.59
CA LYS A 66 -13.04 0.94 2.92
C LYS A 66 -13.34 0.08 1.68
N PHE A 67 -14.09 0.61 0.72
CA PHE A 67 -14.45 -0.11 -0.50
C PHE A 67 -13.23 -0.53 -1.33
N VAL A 68 -12.12 0.22 -1.28
CA VAL A 68 -10.91 -0.08 -2.05
C VAL A 68 -10.26 -1.37 -1.55
N ILE A 69 -10.16 -1.54 -0.23
CA ILE A 69 -9.57 -2.74 0.36
C ILE A 69 -10.48 -3.96 0.16
N GLN A 70 -11.80 -3.76 0.24
CA GLN A 70 -12.76 -4.81 -0.12
C GLN A 70 -12.63 -5.21 -1.60
N GLU A 71 -12.51 -4.25 -2.51
CA GLU A 71 -12.32 -4.51 -3.95
C GLU A 71 -11.00 -5.27 -4.21
N PHE A 72 -9.94 -4.96 -3.46
CA PHE A 72 -8.67 -5.71 -3.55
C PHE A 72 -8.80 -7.15 -3.05
N ALA A 73 -9.60 -7.41 -2.02
CA ALA A 73 -9.83 -8.75 -1.52
C ALA A 73 -10.67 -9.60 -2.49
N ASP A 74 -11.66 -8.99 -3.15
CA ASP A 74 -12.71 -9.73 -3.88
C ASP A 74 -12.47 -9.83 -5.40
N THR A 75 -11.56 -9.03 -5.96
CA THR A 75 -11.42 -8.89 -7.42
C THR A 75 -9.96 -8.87 -7.89
N ASP A 76 -9.75 -8.90 -9.20
CA ASP A 76 -8.43 -8.70 -9.82
C ASP A 76 -8.00 -7.22 -9.91
N LYS A 77 -8.74 -6.30 -9.27
CA LYS A 77 -8.33 -4.90 -9.18
C LYS A 77 -6.94 -4.81 -8.54
N ILE A 78 -6.07 -4.06 -9.21
CA ILE A 78 -4.64 -3.96 -8.85
C ILE A 78 -4.37 -2.75 -7.98
N GLY A 79 -4.93 -1.59 -8.31
CA GLY A 79 -4.57 -0.34 -7.68
C GLY A 79 -5.69 0.68 -7.70
N PHE A 80 -5.56 1.65 -6.79
CA PHE A 80 -6.45 2.78 -6.61
C PHE A 80 -5.62 4.06 -6.46
N GLU A 81 -5.86 5.03 -7.34
CA GLU A 81 -5.11 6.28 -7.41
C GLU A 81 -5.97 7.48 -7.05
N GLY A 82 -5.32 8.55 -6.60
CA GLY A 82 -5.96 9.82 -6.35
C GLY A 82 -4.97 10.94 -6.08
N LYS A 83 -5.51 12.11 -5.72
CA LYS A 83 -4.71 13.29 -5.35
C LYS A 83 -5.24 13.93 -4.09
N HIS A 84 -4.33 14.38 -3.23
CA HIS A 84 -4.63 15.26 -2.10
C HIS A 84 -3.92 16.61 -2.32
N GLY A 85 -4.66 17.59 -2.83
CA GLY A 85 -4.05 18.81 -3.37
C GLY A 85 -3.12 18.46 -4.54
N ASN A 86 -1.83 18.82 -4.43
CA ASN A 86 -0.80 18.52 -5.43
C ASN A 86 -0.11 17.15 -5.22
N LEU A 87 -0.40 16.45 -4.13
CA LEU A 87 0.21 15.17 -3.79
C LEU A 87 -0.46 14.03 -4.57
N SER A 88 0.30 13.28 -5.36
CA SER A 88 -0.19 12.07 -6.03
C SER A 88 -0.12 10.86 -5.09
N LEU A 89 -1.21 10.10 -5.02
CA LEU A 89 -1.36 8.95 -4.13
C LEU A 89 -1.72 7.71 -4.94
N LEU A 90 -1.12 6.58 -4.60
CA LEU A 90 -1.44 5.27 -5.17
C LEU A 90 -1.34 4.20 -4.08
N VAL A 91 -2.35 3.36 -3.98
CA VAL A 91 -2.28 2.10 -3.24
C VAL A 91 -2.48 0.97 -4.24
N GLU A 92 -1.61 -0.04 -4.23
CA GLU A 92 -1.67 -1.17 -5.15
C GLU A 92 -1.35 -2.49 -4.46
N LYS A 93 -1.80 -3.60 -5.05
CA LYS A 93 -1.36 -4.95 -4.71
C LYS A 93 0.13 -5.09 -5.01
N ASP A 94 0.85 -5.73 -4.10
CA ASP A 94 2.25 -6.03 -4.27
C ASP A 94 2.42 -7.33 -5.06
N PHE A 95 2.93 -7.23 -6.28
CA PHE A 95 3.20 -8.41 -7.10
C PHE A 95 4.60 -8.96 -6.87
N THR A 96 4.75 -10.25 -7.13
CA THR A 96 6.05 -10.89 -7.31
C THR A 96 6.85 -10.18 -8.41
N CYS A 97 8.13 -9.97 -8.16
CA CYS A 97 9.07 -9.45 -9.15
C CYS A 97 9.29 -10.48 -10.27
N LEU A 98 9.62 -10.00 -11.46
CA LEU A 98 9.99 -10.87 -12.59
C LEU A 98 11.42 -11.41 -12.47
N ASP A 99 12.26 -10.70 -11.72
CA ASP A 99 13.66 -11.01 -11.52
C ASP A 99 13.90 -11.67 -10.16
N ASN A 100 15.00 -12.40 -10.03
CA ASN A 100 15.44 -12.91 -8.74
C ASN A 100 15.85 -11.74 -7.84
N VAL A 101 15.11 -11.54 -6.76
CA VAL A 101 15.44 -10.59 -5.70
C VAL A 101 15.76 -11.32 -4.40
N VAL A 102 16.44 -10.64 -3.48
CA VAL A 102 16.79 -11.18 -2.16
C VAL A 102 15.57 -11.15 -1.21
N GLU A 103 14.60 -10.29 -1.46
CA GLU A 103 13.36 -10.15 -0.67
C GLU A 103 12.50 -11.42 -0.78
N ASP A 104 11.93 -11.89 0.34
CA ASP A 104 10.88 -12.92 0.32
C ASP A 104 9.59 -12.32 -0.28
N GLN A 105 9.04 -12.99 -1.29
CA GLN A 105 7.84 -12.57 -2.01
C GLN A 105 6.74 -13.63 -1.96
N SER A 106 6.82 -14.59 -1.03
CA SER A 106 5.83 -15.67 -0.89
C SER A 106 4.42 -15.15 -0.59
N ASP A 107 4.31 -14.01 0.10
CA ASP A 107 3.05 -13.34 0.44
C ASP A 107 2.55 -12.35 -0.65
N ASN A 108 3.31 -12.18 -1.73
CA ASN A 108 2.93 -11.28 -2.82
C ASN A 108 1.87 -11.90 -3.73
N TYR A 109 1.19 -11.05 -4.49
CA TYR A 109 0.30 -11.47 -5.55
C TYR A 109 1.10 -12.03 -6.75
N PRO A 110 0.59 -13.04 -7.48
CA PRO A 110 1.23 -13.51 -8.71
C PRO A 110 1.32 -12.38 -9.73
N ASN A 111 2.48 -12.22 -10.36
CA ASN A 111 2.63 -11.18 -11.38
C ASN A 111 1.81 -11.52 -12.64
N PRO A 112 0.86 -10.66 -13.06
CA PRO A 112 0.03 -10.94 -14.24
C PRO A 112 0.84 -11.01 -15.54
N LEU A 113 2.07 -10.48 -15.57
CA LEU A 113 2.96 -10.56 -16.73
C LEU A 113 3.64 -11.95 -16.85
N LEU A 114 3.73 -12.74 -15.77
CA LEU A 114 4.24 -14.12 -15.85
C LEU A 114 3.23 -15.06 -16.52
N ALA A 115 1.93 -14.82 -16.33
CA ALA A 115 0.86 -15.62 -16.92
C ALA A 115 0.70 -15.44 -18.44
N LYS A 116 1.29 -14.38 -19.02
CA LYS A 116 1.19 -14.07 -20.46
C LYS A 116 2.36 -14.60 -21.31
N LYS A 117 3.29 -15.36 -20.75
CA LYS A 117 4.47 -15.91 -21.46
C LYS A 117 4.20 -17.27 -22.16
N ILE A 118 2.96 -17.54 -22.59
CA ILE A 118 2.61 -18.75 -23.37
C ILE A 118 2.38 -18.35 -24.83
#